data_AF-A0A8J6VAW7-F1
#
_entry.id   AF-A0A8J6VAW7-F1
#
_cell.length_a   1.000
_cell.length_b   1.000
_cell.length_c   1.000
_cell.angle_alpha   90.00
_cell.angle_beta   90.00
_cell.angle_gamma   90.00
#
_symmetry.space_group_name_H-M   'P 1'
#
loop_
_entity.id
_entity.type
_entity.pdbx_description
1 polymer ?
#
loop_
_entity_poly.entity_id
_entity_poly.type
_entity_poly.pdbx_seq_one_letter_code
_entity_poly.pdbx_strand_id
1 'polypeptide(L)'
;MISLRAVQLLLRHFDSIDETISRKLMRKRPWSEEALTSLFCDLLDKDTQEEEKIDYPLSSLMSDLLQIDEPLYLSTTIETHQYSKSVEHRVTQSDIGLIITYENQFVPNLSFSRSWLLQAKRLFPHGRDKKYDEKSLFSSRNSAQHERMKTLNDWAKCEFIRYLLYCPRPLTLDKQVRELLSYQRTLALAKDIFDYALGLQLRDDLISEKPTVAAGVFVSLLDKSPSNLKDVHRKLFQGSTPFSWFILQHFFPNQHGKEHWDLGSHDANQNNEKINKLVRGNQSVLQEEGLSDILEVNENFTLFPAHTITIHLVCGLDRPRNS
;
A
#
# COMPACT_ATOMS: atom_id res chain seq x y z
N MET A 1 6.58 14.83 -12.10
CA MET A 1 6.80 13.46 -12.62
C MET A 1 8.20 13.05 -12.23
N ILE A 2 8.38 11.77 -11.88
CA ILE A 2 9.68 11.24 -11.51
C ILE A 2 10.34 10.54 -12.69
N SER A 3 11.67 10.51 -12.72
CA SER A 3 12.40 9.80 -13.77
C SER A 3 12.32 8.29 -13.58
N LEU A 4 12.63 7.53 -14.64
CA LEU A 4 12.74 6.08 -14.58
C LEU A 4 13.82 5.58 -13.61
N ARG A 5 14.93 6.32 -13.44
CA ARG A 5 15.98 5.94 -12.50
C ARG A 5 15.47 6.04 -11.06
N ALA A 6 14.78 7.14 -10.73
CA ALA A 6 14.15 7.29 -9.42
C ALA A 6 13.09 6.21 -9.17
N VAL A 7 12.33 5.80 -10.19
CA VAL A 7 11.38 4.67 -10.06
C VAL A 7 12.09 3.39 -9.61
N GLN A 8 13.24 3.05 -10.21
CA GLN A 8 13.99 1.85 -9.84
C GLN A 8 14.47 1.90 -8.39
N LEU A 9 14.97 3.06 -7.93
CA LEU A 9 15.42 3.23 -6.55
C LEU A 9 14.26 3.14 -5.56
N LEU A 10 13.12 3.76 -5.88
CA LEU A 10 11.90 3.70 -5.07
C LEU A 10 11.33 2.26 -5.00
N LEU A 11 11.29 1.55 -6.13
CA LEU A 11 10.90 0.14 -6.18
C LEU A 11 11.78 -0.68 -5.23
N ARG A 12 13.11 -0.54 -5.34
CA ARG A 12 14.07 -1.27 -4.51
C ARG A 12 13.88 -1.01 -3.02
N HIS A 13 13.59 0.23 -2.63
CA HIS A 13 13.34 0.61 -1.24
C HIS A 13 12.10 -0.07 -0.67
N PHE A 14 10.95 0.12 -1.31
CA PHE A 14 9.71 -0.49 -0.83
C PHE A 14 9.73 -2.02 -0.95
N ASP A 15 10.43 -2.58 -1.93
CA ASP A 15 10.63 -4.03 -2.07
C ASP A 15 11.43 -4.61 -0.90
N SER A 16 12.43 -3.88 -0.40
CA SER A 16 13.24 -4.33 0.76
C SER A 16 12.43 -4.36 2.06
N ILE A 17 11.50 -3.42 2.24
CA ILE A 17 10.53 -3.43 3.35
C ILE A 17 9.60 -4.64 3.21
N ASP A 18 9.01 -4.84 2.02
CA ASP A 18 8.15 -5.97 1.70
C ASP A 18 8.81 -7.33 1.96
N GLU A 19 10.07 -7.49 1.55
CA GLU A 19 10.86 -8.70 1.80
C GLU A 19 11.01 -8.98 3.30
N THR A 20 11.22 -7.94 4.10
CA THR A 20 11.40 -8.06 5.55
C THR A 20 10.12 -8.51 6.24
N ILE A 21 8.97 -7.98 5.82
CA ILE A 21 7.66 -8.32 6.37
C ILE A 21 7.24 -9.72 5.97
N SER A 22 7.33 -10.04 4.68
CA SER A 22 6.92 -11.34 4.15
C SER A 22 7.73 -12.50 4.76
N ARG A 23 9.00 -12.29 5.08
CA ARG A 23 9.83 -13.27 5.81
C ARG A 23 9.24 -13.65 7.18
N LYS A 24 8.53 -12.75 7.87
CA LYS A 24 7.92 -13.05 9.19
C LYS A 24 6.71 -14.00 9.06
N LEU A 25 6.08 -14.09 7.88
CA LEU A 25 5.04 -15.09 7.60
C LEU A 25 5.63 -16.50 7.46
N MET A 26 6.87 -16.64 6.99
CA MET A 26 7.51 -17.94 6.77
C MET A 26 8.04 -18.62 8.05
N ARG A 27 7.82 -18.01 9.21
CA ARG A 27 8.20 -18.57 10.51
C ARG A 27 7.36 -19.80 10.84
N LYS A 28 7.92 -20.72 11.65
CA LYS A 28 7.18 -21.88 12.20
C LYS A 28 5.88 -21.46 12.91
N ARG A 29 5.91 -20.29 13.55
CA ARG A 29 4.73 -19.56 14.04
C ARG A 29 4.67 -18.24 13.29
N PRO A 30 3.88 -18.14 12.20
CA PRO A 30 3.70 -16.89 11.47
C PRO A 30 3.22 -15.79 12.40
N TRP A 31 3.67 -14.56 12.15
CA TRP A 31 3.22 -13.39 12.92
C TRP A 31 1.73 -13.11 12.72
N SER A 32 1.13 -12.47 13.72
CA SER A 32 -0.27 -12.03 13.65
C SER A 32 -0.42 -10.83 12.71
N GLU A 33 -1.67 -10.47 12.39
CA GLU A 33 -1.97 -9.34 11.50
C GLU A 33 -1.49 -8.04 12.13
N GLU A 34 -1.75 -7.86 13.42
CA GLU A 34 -1.37 -6.70 14.22
C GLU A 34 0.15 -6.56 14.30
N ALA A 35 0.88 -7.66 14.54
CA ALA A 35 2.34 -7.63 14.62
C ALA A 35 3.00 -7.31 13.27
N LEU A 36 2.42 -7.79 12.16
CA LEU A 36 2.91 -7.46 10.81
C LEU A 36 2.64 -5.99 10.48
N THR A 37 1.48 -5.46 10.85
CA THR A 37 1.12 -4.05 10.66
C THR A 37 1.99 -3.13 11.49
N SER A 38 2.25 -3.45 12.77
CA SER A 38 3.21 -2.69 13.59
C SER A 38 4.57 -2.66 12.93
N LEU A 39 5.10 -3.82 12.53
CA LEU A 39 6.38 -3.89 11.84
C LEU A 39 6.38 -3.11 10.51
N PHE A 40 5.29 -3.16 9.75
CA PHE A 40 5.21 -2.39 8.50
C PHE A 40 5.30 -0.88 8.76
N CYS A 41 4.64 -0.38 9.80
CA CYS A 41 4.81 1.01 10.25
C CYS A 41 6.26 1.25 10.66
N ASP A 42 6.81 0.43 11.54
CA ASP A 42 8.18 0.58 12.04
C ASP A 42 9.21 0.61 10.90
N LEU A 43 9.11 -0.28 9.92
CA LEU A 43 10.01 -0.34 8.77
C LEU A 43 9.84 0.81 7.78
N LEU A 44 8.78 1.61 7.89
CA LEU A 44 8.61 2.85 7.14
C LEU A 44 9.22 4.06 7.88
N ASP A 45 9.54 3.91 9.15
CA ASP A 45 10.31 4.88 9.93
C ASP A 45 11.80 4.76 9.63
N LYS A 46 12.48 5.89 9.38
CA LYS A 46 13.90 5.92 9.02
C LYS A 46 14.77 5.29 10.11
N ASP A 47 14.50 5.62 11.37
CA ASP A 47 15.38 5.25 12.48
C ASP A 47 15.36 3.73 12.72
N THR A 48 14.18 3.11 12.60
CA THR A 48 14.00 1.68 12.82
C THR A 48 14.55 0.82 11.67
N GLN A 49 14.66 1.38 10.44
CA GLN A 49 15.20 0.64 9.29
C GLN A 49 16.66 0.22 9.50
N GLU A 50 17.44 1.03 10.22
CA GLU A 50 18.83 0.71 10.54
C GLU A 50 18.92 -0.43 11.55
N GLU A 51 18.05 -0.44 12.55
CA GLU A 51 17.97 -1.49 13.58
C GLU A 51 17.56 -2.85 13.00
N GLU A 52 16.53 -2.87 12.15
CA GLU A 52 16.04 -4.08 11.48
C GLU A 52 16.91 -4.50 10.27
N LYS A 53 17.96 -3.73 9.95
CA LYS A 53 18.93 -4.01 8.87
C LYS A 53 18.24 -4.25 7.52
N ILE A 54 17.38 -3.32 7.10
CA ILE A 54 16.78 -3.40 5.77
C ILE A 54 17.87 -3.33 4.71
N ASP A 55 17.79 -4.19 3.69
CA ASP A 55 18.80 -4.30 2.63
C ASP A 55 19.00 -3.00 1.82
N TYR A 56 17.96 -2.18 1.71
CA TYR A 56 17.99 -0.88 1.04
C TYR A 56 17.16 0.15 1.82
N PRO A 57 17.74 0.75 2.89
CA PRO A 57 17.05 1.70 3.75
C PRO A 57 16.87 3.06 3.07
N LEU A 58 16.05 3.92 3.67
CA LEU A 58 15.72 5.26 3.19
C LEU A 58 16.98 6.13 3.06
N SER A 59 17.96 5.97 3.96
CA SER A 59 19.25 6.64 3.87
C SER A 59 20.02 6.31 2.59
N SER A 60 19.99 5.04 2.16
CA SER A 60 20.59 4.60 0.90
C SER A 60 19.82 5.14 -0.30
N LEU A 61 18.49 5.08 -0.27
CA LEU A 61 17.64 5.69 -1.29
C LEU A 61 17.95 7.18 -1.46
N MET A 62 18.09 7.94 -0.36
CA MET A 62 18.43 9.35 -0.40
C MET A 62 19.81 9.57 -1.02
N SER A 63 20.82 8.80 -0.62
CA SER A 63 22.17 8.91 -1.18
C SER A 63 22.17 8.67 -2.70
N ASP A 64 21.48 7.64 -3.17
CA ASP A 64 21.45 7.28 -4.59
C ASP A 64 20.64 8.29 -5.42
N LEU A 65 19.54 8.85 -4.87
CA LEU A 65 18.80 9.94 -5.52
C LEU A 65 19.65 11.22 -5.66
N LEU A 66 20.51 11.51 -4.68
CA LEU A 66 21.46 12.62 -4.77
C LEU A 66 22.52 12.38 -5.86
N GLN A 67 22.99 11.14 -6.03
CA GLN A 67 24.04 10.80 -7.00
C GLN A 67 23.57 10.88 -8.46
N ILE A 68 22.29 10.61 -8.74
CA ILE A 68 21.73 10.67 -10.09
C ILE A 68 21.39 12.10 -10.55
N ASP A 69 21.75 13.11 -9.75
CA ASP A 69 21.49 14.55 -9.97
C ASP A 69 20.01 14.88 -10.22
N GLU A 70 19.11 14.09 -9.63
CA GLU A 70 17.68 14.37 -9.72
C GLU A 70 17.26 15.30 -8.59
N PRO A 71 16.40 16.30 -8.88
CA PRO A 71 15.86 17.20 -7.87
C PRO A 71 14.77 16.52 -7.04
N LEU A 72 14.95 15.26 -6.65
CA LEU A 72 13.99 14.48 -5.89
C LEU A 72 14.44 14.28 -4.46
N TYR A 73 13.49 14.39 -3.54
CA TYR A 73 13.67 14.10 -2.13
C TYR A 73 12.45 13.34 -1.62
N LEU A 74 12.66 12.19 -0.97
CA LEU A 74 11.59 11.42 -0.35
C LEU A 74 11.75 11.46 1.17
N SER A 75 10.68 11.78 1.87
CA SER A 75 10.57 11.59 3.31
C SER A 75 9.34 10.77 3.64
N THR A 76 9.47 9.94 4.67
CA THR A 76 8.35 9.23 5.27
C THR A 76 8.18 9.75 6.70
N THR A 77 6.93 10.00 7.09
CA THR A 77 6.58 10.47 8.44
C THR A 77 5.47 9.60 8.99
N ILE A 78 5.57 9.23 10.26
CA ILE A 78 4.55 8.41 10.93
C ILE A 78 3.97 9.22 12.08
N GLU A 79 2.66 9.40 12.04
CA GLU A 79 1.87 9.99 13.11
C GLU A 79 1.17 8.85 13.86
N THR A 80 1.37 8.77 15.18
CA THR A 80 0.64 7.82 16.03
C THR A 80 -0.42 8.56 16.81
N HIS A 81 -1.65 8.08 16.72
CA HIS A 81 -2.81 8.71 17.35
C HIS A 81 -3.18 7.99 18.64
N GLN A 82 -3.18 8.73 19.75
CA GLN A 82 -3.75 8.24 20.99
C GLN A 82 -5.22 8.64 21.06
N TYR A 83 -6.11 7.65 21.15
CA TYR A 83 -7.54 7.89 21.27
C TYR A 83 -7.99 7.80 22.74
N SER A 84 -9.15 8.37 23.07
CA SER A 84 -9.73 8.15 24.40
C SER A 84 -10.06 6.67 24.59
N LYS A 85 -10.02 6.16 25.83
CA LYS A 85 -10.37 4.76 26.13
C LYS A 85 -11.75 4.35 25.61
N SER A 86 -12.70 5.28 25.58
CA SER A 86 -14.05 5.07 25.02
C SER A 86 -14.06 4.84 23.51
N VAL A 87 -13.01 5.28 22.82
CA VAL A 87 -12.80 5.17 21.37
C VAL A 87 -11.88 3.97 21.08
N GLU A 88 -10.85 3.72 21.89
CA GLU A 88 -9.95 2.55 21.75
C GLU A 88 -10.65 1.20 21.87
N HIS A 89 -11.75 1.11 22.63
CA HIS A 89 -12.54 -0.14 22.78
C HIS A 89 -13.46 -0.43 21.58
N ARG A 90 -13.44 0.41 20.55
CA ARG A 90 -14.31 0.31 19.39
C ARG A 90 -13.62 -0.41 18.23
N VAL A 91 -14.41 -1.01 17.33
CA VAL A 91 -13.87 -1.74 16.17
C VAL A 91 -13.36 -0.76 15.12
N THR A 92 -12.04 -0.78 14.86
CA THR A 92 -11.40 0.01 13.81
C THR A 92 -11.78 -0.51 12.41
N GLN A 93 -12.20 0.38 11.50
CA GLN A 93 -12.46 0.02 10.09
C GLN A 93 -11.20 0.09 9.22
N SER A 94 -10.08 0.50 9.79
CA SER A 94 -8.77 0.56 9.15
C SER A 94 -7.69 0.38 10.21
N ASP A 95 -6.58 -0.25 9.82
CA ASP A 95 -5.43 -0.43 10.69
C ASP A 95 -4.42 0.71 10.49
N ILE A 96 -4.32 1.23 9.24
CA ILE A 96 -3.37 2.27 8.84
C ILE A 96 -4.07 3.32 7.98
N GLY A 97 -3.78 4.60 8.26
CA GLY A 97 -3.99 5.70 7.33
C GLY A 97 -2.73 5.91 6.49
N LEU A 98 -2.88 6.10 5.17
CA LEU A 98 -1.76 6.38 4.27
C LEU A 98 -2.04 7.65 3.48
N ILE A 99 -1.11 8.60 3.54
CA ILE A 99 -1.16 9.85 2.79
C ILE A 99 0.04 9.86 1.84
N ILE A 100 -0.21 10.04 0.56
CA ILE A 100 0.84 10.21 -0.46
C ILE A 100 0.77 11.65 -0.94
N THR A 101 1.84 12.39 -0.69
CA THR A 101 1.99 13.78 -1.12
C THR A 101 3.10 13.89 -2.14
N TYR A 102 2.81 14.61 -3.22
CA TYR A 102 3.78 14.98 -4.23
C TYR A 102 3.81 16.50 -4.33
N GLU A 103 4.97 17.08 -4.08
CA GLU A 103 5.19 18.51 -4.20
C GLU A 103 6.12 18.77 -5.38
N ASN A 104 5.69 19.61 -6.31
CA ASN A 104 6.49 19.99 -7.46
C ASN A 104 6.79 21.48 -7.43
N GLN A 105 7.98 21.84 -6.99
CA GLN A 105 8.40 23.24 -6.87
C GLN A 105 8.62 23.90 -8.23
N PHE A 106 8.89 23.13 -9.29
CA PHE A 106 9.03 23.65 -10.64
C PHE A 106 7.69 23.88 -11.33
N VAL A 107 6.72 23.01 -11.08
CA VAL A 107 5.39 23.03 -11.71
C VAL A 107 4.32 22.77 -10.64
N PRO A 108 3.96 23.78 -9.82
CA PRO A 108 3.14 23.59 -8.61
C PRO A 108 1.74 23.04 -8.86
N ASN A 109 1.15 23.28 -10.02
CA ASN A 109 -0.15 22.72 -10.41
C ASN A 109 -0.12 21.19 -10.64
N LEU A 110 1.07 20.57 -10.70
CA LEU A 110 1.21 19.12 -10.69
C LEU A 110 1.35 18.53 -9.28
N SER A 111 1.39 19.36 -8.24
CA SER A 111 1.40 18.89 -6.85
C SER A 111 0.05 18.28 -6.48
N PHE A 112 0.08 17.24 -5.65
CA PHE A 112 -1.12 16.56 -5.18
C PHE A 112 -0.94 15.93 -3.81
N SER A 113 -2.06 15.64 -3.16
CA SER A 113 -2.17 14.77 -1.99
C SER A 113 -3.28 13.75 -2.24
N ARG A 114 -3.05 12.49 -1.88
CA ARG A 114 -4.08 11.42 -1.88
C ARG A 114 -4.03 10.68 -0.56
N SER A 115 -5.20 10.38 -0.01
CA SER A 115 -5.32 9.79 1.32
C SER A 115 -6.09 8.47 1.25
N TRP A 116 -5.64 7.48 2.00
CA TRP A 116 -6.13 6.11 1.95
C TRP A 116 -6.35 5.57 3.35
N LEU A 117 -7.39 4.77 3.53
CA LEU A 117 -7.54 3.90 4.70
C LEU A 117 -7.23 2.46 4.28
N LEU A 118 -6.33 1.82 5.02
CA LEU A 118 -5.86 0.48 4.74
C LEU A 118 -6.28 -0.45 5.89
N GLN A 119 -7.10 -1.45 5.56
CA GLN A 119 -7.36 -2.56 6.47
C GLN A 119 -6.41 -3.71 6.15
N ALA A 120 -5.53 -4.05 7.08
CA ALA A 120 -4.62 -5.16 6.92
C ALA A 120 -5.37 -6.50 6.96
N LYS A 121 -4.91 -7.44 6.14
CA LYS A 121 -5.30 -8.85 6.17
C LYS A 121 -4.10 -9.72 5.88
N ARG A 122 -3.84 -10.72 6.73
CA ARG A 122 -2.79 -11.71 6.45
C ARG A 122 -3.33 -12.98 5.81
N LEU A 123 -2.49 -13.61 5.01
CA LEU A 123 -2.73 -14.93 4.47
C LEU A 123 -2.50 -16.01 5.54
N PHE A 124 -3.38 -16.99 5.61
CA PHE A 124 -3.26 -18.12 6.51
C PHE A 124 -2.75 -19.35 5.76
N PRO A 125 -1.75 -20.08 6.31
CA PRO A 125 -1.24 -21.28 5.67
C PRO A 125 -2.31 -22.36 5.63
N HIS A 126 -2.24 -23.23 4.63
CA HIS A 126 -3.18 -24.31 4.39
C HIS A 126 -2.61 -25.68 4.83
N GLY A 127 -3.51 -26.62 5.10
CA GLY A 127 -3.17 -28.01 5.38
C GLY A 127 -2.57 -28.28 6.78
N ARG A 128 -2.31 -29.56 7.05
CA ARG A 128 -1.77 -30.04 8.34
C ARG A 128 -0.34 -29.57 8.59
N ASP A 129 0.44 -29.42 7.53
CA ASP A 129 1.85 -29.01 7.59
C ASP A 129 2.01 -27.48 7.76
N LYS A 130 0.90 -26.72 7.78
CA LYS A 130 0.89 -25.26 7.87
C LYS A 130 1.82 -24.61 6.84
N LYS A 131 1.77 -25.11 5.61
CA LYS A 131 2.51 -24.55 4.48
C LYS A 131 1.64 -23.57 3.71
N TYR A 132 2.29 -22.60 3.08
CA TYR A 132 1.63 -21.71 2.15
C TYR A 132 1.61 -22.32 0.75
N ASP A 133 0.44 -22.27 0.12
CA ASP A 133 0.16 -22.80 -1.21
C ASP A 133 -0.80 -21.85 -1.96
N GLU A 134 -1.19 -22.21 -3.17
CA GLU A 134 -2.08 -21.40 -3.99
C GLU A 134 -3.51 -21.26 -3.42
N LYS A 135 -3.90 -22.17 -2.50
CA LYS A 135 -5.22 -22.25 -1.87
C LYS A 135 -5.28 -21.57 -0.51
N SER A 136 -4.15 -21.10 0.01
CA SER A 136 -4.07 -20.36 1.26
C SER A 136 -4.99 -19.13 1.20
N LEU A 137 -5.72 -18.86 2.30
CA LEU A 137 -6.88 -17.96 2.31
C LEU A 137 -6.68 -16.77 3.25
N PHE A 138 -7.38 -15.66 2.96
CA PHE A 138 -7.56 -14.54 3.89
C PHE A 138 -8.76 -14.78 4.81
N SER A 139 -8.63 -15.72 5.75
CA SER A 139 -9.75 -16.14 6.62
C SER A 139 -10.17 -15.11 7.68
N SER A 140 -9.40 -14.03 7.89
CA SER A 140 -9.71 -12.96 8.86
C SER A 140 -10.68 -11.90 8.33
N ARG A 141 -11.36 -12.14 7.20
CA ARG A 141 -12.33 -11.19 6.63
C ARG A 141 -13.67 -11.27 7.33
N ASN A 142 -14.07 -10.16 7.94
CA ASN A 142 -15.39 -9.99 8.55
C ASN A 142 -16.33 -9.31 7.53
N SER A 143 -17.43 -9.97 7.17
CA SER A 143 -18.41 -9.45 6.21
C SER A 143 -19.05 -8.14 6.67
N ALA A 144 -19.33 -7.99 7.96
CA ALA A 144 -19.87 -6.75 8.50
C ALA A 144 -18.85 -5.60 8.44
N GLN A 145 -17.56 -5.88 8.64
CA GLN A 145 -16.50 -4.87 8.44
C GLN A 145 -16.41 -4.45 6.97
N HIS A 146 -16.48 -5.42 6.06
CA HIS A 146 -16.45 -5.17 4.62
C HIS A 146 -17.60 -4.26 4.15
N GLU A 147 -18.83 -4.53 4.57
CA GLU A 147 -19.99 -3.71 4.20
C GLU A 147 -19.88 -2.28 4.75
N ARG A 148 -19.41 -2.09 5.99
CA ARG A 148 -19.15 -0.74 6.53
C ARG A 148 -18.08 0.02 5.76
N MET A 149 -17.02 -0.67 5.32
CA MET A 149 -16.00 -0.06 4.47
C MET A 149 -16.61 0.39 3.12
N LYS A 150 -17.53 -0.38 2.53
CA LYS A 150 -18.26 0.06 1.33
C LYS A 150 -19.10 1.30 1.59
N THR A 151 -19.90 1.30 2.66
CA THR A 151 -20.70 2.48 3.04
C THR A 151 -19.85 3.74 3.19
N LEU A 152 -18.63 3.60 3.73
CA LEU A 152 -17.73 4.74 3.87
C LEU A 152 -17.15 5.22 2.52
N ASN A 153 -16.84 4.31 1.58
CA ASN A 153 -16.51 4.70 0.20
C ASN A 153 -17.68 5.41 -0.50
N ASP A 154 -18.91 4.90 -0.32
CA ASP A 154 -20.12 5.48 -0.90
C ASP A 154 -20.37 6.91 -0.37
N TRP A 155 -20.20 7.11 0.95
CA TRP A 155 -20.24 8.44 1.56
C TRP A 155 -19.20 9.39 0.96
N ALA A 156 -17.95 8.93 0.83
CA ALA A 156 -16.86 9.73 0.27
C ALA A 156 -16.99 9.96 -1.24
N LYS A 157 -17.91 9.24 -1.91
CA LYS A 157 -18.09 9.22 -3.37
C LYS A 157 -16.81 8.92 -4.13
N CYS A 158 -15.88 8.22 -3.48
CA CYS A 158 -14.66 7.78 -4.10
C CYS A 158 -14.13 6.55 -3.35
N GLU A 159 -13.33 5.78 -4.06
CA GLU A 159 -12.72 4.62 -3.46
C GLU A 159 -11.40 4.99 -2.79
N PHE A 160 -11.42 5.26 -1.48
CA PHE A 160 -10.22 5.60 -0.71
C PHE A 160 -9.86 4.54 0.33
N ILE A 161 -10.73 3.53 0.53
CA ILE A 161 -10.47 2.42 1.43
C ILE A 161 -10.04 1.20 0.63
N ARG A 162 -8.99 0.52 1.11
CA ARG A 162 -8.36 -0.65 0.50
C ARG A 162 -8.02 -1.71 1.54
N TYR A 163 -7.81 -2.94 1.08
CA TYR A 163 -7.14 -3.95 1.90
C TYR A 163 -5.63 -3.90 1.70
N LEU A 164 -4.86 -4.02 2.77
CA LEU A 164 -3.42 -4.28 2.74
C LEU A 164 -3.19 -5.77 3.03
N LEU A 165 -2.76 -6.53 2.03
CA LEU A 165 -2.68 -7.98 2.07
C LEU A 165 -1.24 -8.45 2.30
N TYR A 166 -1.00 -9.14 3.42
CA TYR A 166 0.29 -9.77 3.70
C TYR A 166 0.31 -11.22 3.20
N CYS A 167 1.27 -11.52 2.33
CA CYS A 167 1.48 -12.77 1.63
C CYS A 167 2.96 -13.20 1.75
N PRO A 168 3.25 -14.51 1.69
CA PRO A 168 4.62 -14.98 1.49
C PRO A 168 5.07 -14.64 0.06
N ARG A 169 6.35 -14.30 -0.11
CA ARG A 169 6.94 -14.09 -1.44
C ARG A 169 7.00 -15.41 -2.21
N PRO A 170 6.73 -15.45 -3.52
CA PRO A 170 6.83 -16.67 -4.31
C PRO A 170 8.20 -17.36 -4.24
N LEU A 171 9.29 -16.60 -4.05
CA LEU A 171 10.63 -17.15 -3.91
C LEU A 171 10.81 -18.02 -2.66
N THR A 172 10.01 -17.83 -1.62
CA THR A 172 10.06 -18.63 -0.38
C THR A 172 9.13 -19.84 -0.41
N LEU A 173 8.41 -20.06 -1.51
CA LEU A 173 7.44 -21.14 -1.66
C LEU A 173 8.03 -22.32 -2.44
N ASP A 174 7.38 -23.47 -2.31
CA ASP A 174 7.74 -24.67 -3.07
C ASP A 174 7.67 -24.40 -4.59
N LYS A 175 8.59 -25.02 -5.35
CA LYS A 175 8.81 -24.73 -6.78
C LYS A 175 7.52 -24.76 -7.61
N GLN A 176 6.66 -25.76 -7.38
CA GLN A 176 5.39 -25.91 -8.11
C GLN A 176 4.45 -24.72 -7.88
N VAL A 177 4.32 -24.26 -6.63
CA VAL A 177 3.49 -23.10 -6.28
C VAL A 177 4.10 -21.85 -6.91
N ARG A 178 5.41 -21.66 -6.80
CA ARG A 178 6.12 -20.51 -7.39
C ARG A 178 5.90 -20.40 -8.89
N GLU A 179 6.03 -21.51 -9.63
CA GLU A 179 5.80 -21.57 -11.07
C GLU A 179 4.35 -21.28 -11.43
N LEU A 180 3.38 -21.84 -10.68
CA LEU A 180 1.96 -21.55 -10.87
C LEU A 180 1.66 -20.06 -10.67
N LEU A 181 2.16 -19.45 -9.59
CA LEU A 181 1.95 -18.02 -9.33
C LEU A 181 2.61 -17.16 -10.40
N SER A 182 3.78 -17.56 -10.92
CA SER A 182 4.44 -16.89 -12.05
C SER A 182 3.60 -16.94 -13.32
N TYR A 183 3.01 -18.10 -13.61
CA TYR A 183 2.07 -18.25 -14.72
C TYR A 183 0.83 -17.36 -14.55
N GLN A 184 0.25 -17.27 -13.34
CA GLN A 184 -0.88 -16.38 -13.08
C GLN A 184 -0.53 -14.90 -13.31
N ARG A 185 0.65 -14.44 -12.85
CA ARG A 185 1.11 -13.07 -13.11
C ARG A 185 1.26 -12.81 -14.62
N THR A 186 1.86 -13.76 -15.34
CA THR A 186 2.03 -13.65 -16.79
C THR A 186 0.68 -13.54 -17.50
N LEU A 187 -0.31 -14.35 -17.10
CA LEU A 187 -1.67 -14.26 -17.63
C LEU A 187 -2.36 -12.93 -17.31
N ALA A 188 -2.18 -12.41 -16.09
CA ALA A 188 -2.78 -11.15 -15.67
C ALA A 188 -2.32 -9.97 -16.54
N LEU A 189 -1.05 -9.99 -16.95
CA LEU A 189 -0.40 -8.93 -17.73
C LEU A 189 -0.29 -9.23 -19.22
N ALA A 190 -0.79 -10.39 -19.68
CA ALA A 190 -0.60 -10.86 -21.07
C ALA A 190 -1.23 -9.93 -22.12
N LYS A 191 -2.20 -9.10 -21.72
CA LYS A 191 -2.93 -8.17 -22.60
C LYS A 191 -2.47 -6.73 -22.44
N ASP A 192 -1.56 -6.45 -21.51
CA ASP A 192 -1.11 -5.09 -21.22
C ASP A 192 -0.09 -4.65 -22.27
N ILE A 193 -0.26 -3.40 -22.72
CA ILE A 193 0.68 -2.73 -23.61
C ILE A 193 1.58 -1.84 -22.73
N PHE A 194 2.89 -2.07 -22.80
CA PHE A 194 3.91 -1.38 -22.02
C PHE A 194 4.54 -0.23 -22.83
N ASP A 195 3.72 0.71 -23.33
CA ASP A 195 4.16 1.77 -24.24
C ASP A 195 4.44 3.13 -23.55
N TYR A 196 4.37 3.15 -22.22
CA TYR A 196 4.67 4.32 -21.39
C TYR A 196 5.79 4.00 -20.38
N ALA A 197 6.37 5.04 -19.79
CA ALA A 197 7.56 4.93 -18.93
C ALA A 197 7.42 3.87 -17.82
N LEU A 198 6.35 3.94 -17.02
CA LEU A 198 6.10 2.97 -15.95
C LEU A 198 5.78 1.57 -16.49
N GLY A 199 5.13 1.47 -17.65
CA GLY A 199 4.90 0.20 -18.34
C GLY A 199 6.21 -0.47 -18.79
N LEU A 200 7.14 0.29 -19.37
CA LEU A 200 8.47 -0.21 -19.73
C LEU A 200 9.24 -0.70 -18.49
N GLN A 201 9.15 0.03 -17.39
CA GLN A 201 9.77 -0.40 -16.13
C GLN A 201 9.13 -1.69 -15.59
N LEU A 202 7.82 -1.87 -15.76
CA LEU A 202 7.13 -3.10 -15.38
C LEU A 202 7.56 -4.28 -16.26
N ARG A 203 7.71 -4.07 -17.57
CA ARG A 203 8.29 -5.09 -18.47
C ARG A 203 9.69 -5.50 -17.99
N ASP A 204 10.53 -4.52 -17.66
CA ASP A 204 11.90 -4.77 -17.20
C ASP A 204 11.92 -5.47 -15.82
N ASP A 205 10.98 -5.15 -14.93
CA ASP A 205 10.78 -5.84 -13.65
C ASP A 205 10.40 -7.32 -13.85
N LEU A 206 9.46 -7.61 -14.75
CA LEU A 206 8.97 -8.97 -15.02
C LEU A 206 10.06 -9.93 -15.52
N ILE A 207 11.04 -9.43 -16.26
CA ILE A 207 12.16 -10.24 -16.78
C ILE A 207 13.32 -10.33 -15.78
N SER A 208 13.29 -9.58 -14.68
CA SER A 208 14.34 -9.61 -13.67
C SER A 208 14.33 -10.91 -12.87
N GLU A 209 15.48 -11.26 -12.26
CA GLU A 209 15.59 -12.46 -11.42
C GLU A 209 14.71 -12.39 -10.15
N LYS A 210 14.48 -11.18 -9.64
CA LYS A 210 13.70 -10.89 -8.44
C LYS A 210 12.67 -9.80 -8.75
N PRO A 211 11.59 -10.15 -9.47
CA PRO A 211 10.58 -9.18 -9.87
C PRO A 211 9.87 -8.62 -8.63
N THR A 212 9.80 -7.30 -8.51
CA THR A 212 9.07 -6.62 -7.43
C THR A 212 7.55 -6.82 -7.54
N VAL A 213 7.04 -7.26 -8.70
CA VAL A 213 5.65 -7.75 -8.80
C VAL A 213 5.40 -9.13 -8.17
N ALA A 214 6.46 -9.87 -7.84
CA ALA A 214 6.39 -11.06 -6.98
C ALA A 214 6.52 -10.67 -5.49
N ALA A 215 5.82 -9.60 -5.10
CA ALA A 215 5.77 -9.04 -3.76
C ALA A 215 5.13 -9.98 -2.72
N GLY A 216 5.30 -9.61 -1.45
CA GLY A 216 4.61 -10.17 -0.30
C GLY A 216 3.59 -9.22 0.34
N VAL A 217 3.49 -7.97 -0.09
CA VAL A 217 2.56 -6.96 0.41
C VAL A 217 1.81 -6.37 -0.78
N PHE A 218 0.48 -6.48 -0.76
CA PHE A 218 -0.37 -5.99 -1.83
C PHE A 218 -1.43 -5.03 -1.30
N VAL A 219 -1.79 -4.03 -2.07
CA VAL A 219 -2.96 -3.18 -1.84
C VAL A 219 -4.07 -3.64 -2.78
N SER A 220 -5.23 -3.93 -2.23
CA SER A 220 -6.36 -4.47 -2.99
C SER A 220 -7.59 -3.58 -2.90
N LEU A 221 -8.30 -3.47 -4.02
CA LEU A 221 -9.64 -2.89 -4.07
C LEU A 221 -10.59 -3.69 -3.17
N LEU A 222 -11.60 -3.02 -2.60
CA LEU A 222 -12.59 -3.68 -1.75
C LEU A 222 -13.43 -4.67 -2.56
N ASP A 223 -14.06 -4.21 -3.63
CA ASP A 223 -15.01 -5.01 -4.41
C ASP A 223 -14.34 -6.13 -5.22
N LYS A 224 -13.05 -5.98 -5.52
CA LYS A 224 -12.27 -6.98 -6.28
C LYS A 224 -11.34 -7.80 -5.40
N SER A 225 -11.48 -7.72 -4.07
CA SER A 225 -10.54 -8.30 -3.13
C SER A 225 -10.31 -9.82 -3.36
N PRO A 226 -9.06 -10.28 -3.54
CA PRO A 226 -8.74 -11.67 -3.86
C PRO A 226 -9.04 -12.58 -2.66
N SER A 227 -9.55 -13.79 -2.87
CA SER A 227 -9.90 -14.68 -1.74
C SER A 227 -8.72 -15.51 -1.22
N ASN A 228 -7.73 -15.74 -2.08
CA ASN A 228 -6.62 -16.65 -1.87
C ASN A 228 -5.35 -16.14 -2.57
N LEU A 229 -4.21 -16.81 -2.34
CA LEU A 229 -2.92 -16.41 -2.89
C LEU A 229 -2.89 -16.45 -4.43
N LYS A 230 -3.50 -17.48 -5.05
CA LYS A 230 -3.61 -17.56 -6.51
C LYS A 230 -4.34 -16.35 -7.08
N ASP A 231 -5.43 -15.93 -6.42
CA ASP A 231 -6.27 -14.81 -6.84
C ASP A 231 -5.52 -13.48 -6.77
N VAL A 232 -4.66 -13.28 -5.76
CA VAL A 232 -3.80 -12.08 -5.64
C VAL A 232 -2.98 -11.91 -6.92
N HIS A 233 -2.30 -12.97 -7.36
CA HIS A 233 -1.45 -12.92 -8.55
C HIS A 233 -2.23 -12.96 -9.87
N ARG A 234 -3.42 -13.58 -9.89
CA ARG A 234 -4.31 -13.59 -11.07
C ARG A 234 -4.94 -12.22 -11.32
N LYS A 235 -5.19 -11.42 -10.26
CA LYS A 235 -5.79 -10.08 -10.33
C LYS A 235 -4.75 -8.96 -10.23
N LEU A 236 -3.48 -9.26 -10.56
CA LEU A 236 -2.40 -8.28 -10.50
C LEU A 236 -2.76 -7.03 -11.32
N PHE A 237 -2.64 -5.85 -10.71
CA PHE A 237 -3.03 -4.52 -11.22
C PHE A 237 -4.51 -4.30 -11.58
N GLN A 238 -5.32 -5.36 -11.71
CA GLN A 238 -6.76 -5.27 -11.98
C GLN A 238 -7.64 -5.23 -10.71
N GLY A 239 -7.07 -5.64 -9.58
CA GLY A 239 -7.73 -5.64 -8.28
C GLY A 239 -6.77 -5.75 -7.10
N SER A 240 -5.53 -6.19 -7.33
CA SER A 240 -4.48 -6.24 -6.32
C SER A 240 -3.16 -5.74 -6.91
N THR A 241 -2.54 -4.78 -6.26
CA THR A 241 -1.33 -4.11 -6.72
C THR A 241 -0.24 -4.29 -5.66
N PRO A 242 0.99 -4.73 -6.02
CA PRO A 242 2.10 -4.75 -5.05
C PRO A 242 2.28 -3.39 -4.39
N PHE A 243 2.60 -3.34 -3.10
CA PHE A 243 2.65 -2.07 -2.36
C PHE A 243 3.60 -1.05 -2.99
N SER A 244 4.80 -1.47 -3.38
CA SER A 244 5.80 -0.62 -4.06
C SER A 244 5.23 0.03 -5.33
N TRP A 245 4.57 -0.77 -6.18
CA TRP A 245 3.91 -0.29 -7.38
C TRP A 245 2.67 0.57 -7.09
N PHE A 246 1.94 0.26 -6.02
CA PHE A 246 0.81 1.05 -5.55
C PHE A 246 1.26 2.45 -5.13
N ILE A 247 2.45 2.62 -4.54
CA ILE A 247 3.02 3.94 -4.26
C ILE A 247 3.37 4.64 -5.58
N LEU A 248 4.09 3.96 -6.47
CA LEU A 248 4.64 4.56 -7.69
C LEU A 248 3.61 5.06 -8.68
N GLN A 249 2.51 4.32 -8.87
CA GLN A 249 1.43 4.73 -9.78
C GLN A 249 0.86 6.13 -9.44
N HIS A 250 1.00 6.60 -8.21
CA HIS A 250 0.55 7.95 -7.83
C HIS A 250 1.37 9.04 -8.50
N PHE A 251 2.67 8.81 -8.74
CA PHE A 251 3.57 9.82 -9.30
C PHE A 251 3.56 9.87 -10.84
N PHE A 252 2.73 9.04 -11.48
CA PHE A 252 2.52 8.99 -12.94
C PHE A 252 1.03 9.13 -13.31
N PRO A 253 0.38 10.27 -13.01
CA PRO A 253 -1.02 10.46 -13.38
C PRO A 253 -1.18 10.47 -14.91
N ASN A 254 -2.10 9.64 -15.43
CA ASN A 254 -2.72 9.76 -16.76
C ASN A 254 -1.86 9.56 -18.01
N GLN A 255 -0.75 8.82 -17.97
CA GLN A 255 -0.02 8.46 -19.20
C GLN A 255 -0.41 7.06 -19.69
N HIS A 256 -1.46 7.00 -20.51
CA HIS A 256 -1.91 5.86 -21.33
C HIS A 256 -2.15 4.51 -20.61
N GLY A 257 -3.38 3.98 -20.67
CA GLY A 257 -3.73 2.65 -20.13
C GLY A 257 -4.79 2.63 -19.02
N LYS A 258 -5.60 3.70 -18.89
CA LYS A 258 -6.73 3.80 -17.92
C LYS A 258 -7.70 2.61 -17.93
N GLU A 259 -7.69 1.77 -18.96
CA GLU A 259 -8.64 0.65 -19.08
C GLU A 259 -8.28 -0.58 -18.23
N HIS A 260 -7.06 -0.70 -17.70
CA HIS A 260 -6.66 -1.92 -16.97
C HIS A 260 -6.25 -1.71 -15.51
N TRP A 261 -5.70 -0.54 -15.18
CA TRP A 261 -5.31 -0.21 -13.82
C TRP A 261 -6.48 0.52 -13.20
N ASP A 262 -7.52 -0.24 -12.85
CA ASP A 262 -8.82 0.24 -12.40
C ASP A 262 -8.71 0.89 -11.01
N LEU A 263 -8.06 2.03 -10.99
CA LEU A 263 -7.93 2.92 -9.86
C LEU A 263 -9.08 3.93 -9.93
N GLY A 264 -10.30 3.39 -9.88
CA GLY A 264 -11.56 4.13 -9.96
C GLY A 264 -11.48 5.49 -9.25
N SER A 265 -11.89 6.54 -9.98
CA SER A 265 -12.03 7.93 -9.52
C SER A 265 -10.86 8.52 -8.70
N HIS A 266 -9.61 8.20 -9.02
CA HIS A 266 -8.44 8.86 -8.40
C HIS A 266 -8.50 10.39 -8.37
N ASP A 267 -9.16 11.03 -9.35
CA ASP A 267 -9.36 12.48 -9.36
C ASP A 267 -10.25 12.95 -8.20
N ALA A 268 -11.22 12.14 -7.73
CA ALA A 268 -12.12 12.48 -6.63
C ALA A 268 -11.46 12.37 -5.24
N ASN A 269 -10.41 11.55 -5.11
CA ASN A 269 -9.59 11.46 -3.90
C ASN A 269 -8.42 12.46 -3.90
N GLN A 270 -8.09 13.03 -5.06
CA GLN A 270 -7.01 14.00 -5.17
C GLN A 270 -7.36 15.32 -4.46
N ASN A 271 -6.48 15.74 -3.54
CA ASN A 271 -6.62 16.94 -2.73
C ASN A 271 -7.95 16.99 -1.95
N ASN A 272 -8.53 15.83 -1.63
CA ASN A 272 -9.79 15.74 -0.91
C ASN A 272 -9.55 15.97 0.59
N GLU A 273 -9.82 17.21 1.04
CA GLU A 273 -9.57 17.64 2.42
C GLU A 273 -10.37 16.82 3.45
N LYS A 274 -11.61 16.45 3.12
CA LYS A 274 -12.47 15.67 4.02
C LYS A 274 -11.87 14.31 4.31
N ILE A 275 -11.41 13.61 3.26
CA ILE A 275 -10.76 12.31 3.39
C ILE A 275 -9.41 12.45 4.09
N ASN A 276 -8.64 13.51 3.78
CA ASN A 276 -7.36 13.73 4.45
C ASN A 276 -7.54 13.91 5.96
N LYS A 277 -8.48 14.76 6.39
CA LYS A 277 -8.83 14.95 7.81
C LYS A 277 -9.25 13.63 8.46
N LEU A 278 -10.04 12.82 7.76
CA LEU A 278 -10.49 11.52 8.23
C LEU A 278 -9.33 10.54 8.45
N VAL A 279 -8.43 10.44 7.46
CA VAL A 279 -7.24 9.57 7.48
C VAL A 279 -6.23 10.01 8.54
N ARG A 280 -6.20 11.31 8.88
CA ARG A 280 -5.43 11.88 9.99
C ARG A 280 -6.10 11.75 11.36
N GLY A 281 -7.25 11.12 11.46
CA GLY A 281 -7.93 10.94 12.75
C GLY A 281 -8.66 12.16 13.28
N ASN A 282 -8.93 13.18 12.46
CA ASN A 282 -9.62 14.39 12.90
C ASN A 282 -11.10 14.12 13.20
N GLN A 283 -11.47 14.24 14.47
CA GLN A 283 -12.82 13.97 14.97
C GLN A 283 -13.88 14.94 14.47
N SER A 284 -13.50 16.16 14.05
CA SER A 284 -14.48 17.16 13.60
C SER A 284 -15.25 16.70 12.35
N VAL A 285 -14.62 15.86 11.51
CA VAL A 285 -15.24 15.29 10.31
C VAL A 285 -16.51 14.47 10.63
N LEU A 286 -16.58 13.83 11.80
CA LEU A 286 -17.76 13.05 12.20
C LEU A 286 -18.99 13.93 12.47
N GLN A 287 -18.76 15.15 12.95
CA GLN A 287 -19.80 16.11 13.33
C GLN A 287 -20.21 16.99 12.16
N GLU A 288 -19.24 17.45 11.38
CA GLU A 288 -19.46 18.40 10.27
C GLU A 288 -20.25 17.79 9.10
N GLU A 289 -20.21 16.46 8.93
CA GLU A 289 -20.65 15.81 7.69
C GLU A 289 -21.74 14.73 7.89
N GLY A 290 -22.34 14.64 9.09
CA GLY A 290 -23.42 13.66 9.37
C GLY A 290 -22.98 12.20 9.26
N LEU A 291 -21.67 11.92 9.26
CA LEU A 291 -21.12 10.56 9.13
C LEU A 291 -21.60 9.63 10.25
N SER A 292 -21.83 10.21 11.43
CA SER A 292 -22.34 9.54 12.63
C SER A 292 -23.70 8.87 12.38
N ASP A 293 -24.56 9.51 11.58
CA ASP A 293 -25.90 9.03 11.27
C ASP A 293 -25.87 7.97 10.16
N ILE A 294 -24.99 8.15 9.17
CA ILE A 294 -24.86 7.26 8.00
C ILE A 294 -24.30 5.89 8.37
N LEU A 295 -23.34 5.86 9.31
CA LEU A 295 -22.68 4.62 9.71
C LEU A 295 -23.44 3.88 10.82
N GLU A 296 -24.65 4.33 11.17
CA GLU A 296 -25.42 3.85 12.32
C GLU A 296 -24.49 3.64 13.52
N VAL A 297 -23.71 4.67 13.86
CA VAL A 297 -22.65 4.59 14.87
C VAL A 297 -23.31 4.39 16.24
N ASN A 298 -23.72 3.15 16.53
CA ASN A 298 -23.85 2.66 17.88
C ASN A 298 -22.49 2.88 18.56
N GLU A 299 -22.49 3.09 19.87
CA GLU A 299 -21.36 3.61 20.69
C GLU A 299 -20.02 2.81 20.62
N ASN A 300 -19.90 1.82 19.73
CA ASN A 300 -18.85 0.82 19.65
C ASN A 300 -17.96 0.85 18.38
N PHE A 301 -17.99 1.91 17.54
CA PHE A 301 -17.15 1.98 16.31
C PHE A 301 -16.10 3.12 16.27
N THR A 302 -14.90 2.78 15.80
CA THR A 302 -13.79 3.70 15.49
C THR A 302 -13.55 3.71 13.99
N LEU A 303 -13.61 4.89 13.41
CA LEU A 303 -13.27 5.07 12.00
C LEU A 303 -11.76 5.28 11.79
N PHE A 304 -11.09 5.81 12.81
CA PHE A 304 -9.77 6.38 12.68
C PHE A 304 -8.66 5.32 12.82
N PRO A 305 -7.60 5.41 12.00
CA PRO A 305 -6.48 4.48 12.09
C PRO A 305 -5.58 4.82 13.29
N ALA A 306 -5.00 3.80 13.94
CA ALA A 306 -4.05 4.02 15.04
C ALA A 306 -2.77 4.76 14.59
N HIS A 307 -2.38 4.56 13.33
CA HIS A 307 -1.21 5.19 12.74
C HIS A 307 -1.57 5.81 11.39
N THR A 308 -1.05 7.01 11.12
CA THR A 308 -1.09 7.64 9.81
C THR A 308 0.32 7.77 9.26
N ILE A 309 0.58 7.16 8.12
CA ILE A 309 1.85 7.21 7.41
C ILE A 309 1.73 8.24 6.30
N THR A 310 2.64 9.20 6.25
CA THR A 310 2.77 10.15 5.15
C THR A 310 4.02 9.84 4.35
N ILE A 311 3.87 9.50 3.08
CA ILE A 311 4.95 9.39 2.11
C ILE A 311 4.96 10.68 1.29
N HIS A 312 5.96 11.52 1.52
CA HIS A 312 6.10 12.82 0.89
C HIS A 312 7.28 12.82 -0.08
N LEU A 313 6.98 13.07 -1.34
CA LEU A 313 7.96 13.18 -2.42
C LEU A 313 7.99 14.62 -2.93
N VAL A 314 9.13 15.27 -2.77
CA VAL A 314 9.40 16.62 -3.25
C VAL A 314 10.22 16.53 -4.53
N CYS A 315 9.80 17.26 -5.56
CA CYS A 315 10.54 17.53 -6.78
C CYS A 315 10.88 19.03 -6.81
N GLY A 316 12.12 19.39 -6.51
CA GLY A 316 12.50 20.77 -6.29
C GLY A 316 13.95 21.03 -5.88
N LEU A 317 14.27 22.31 -5.75
CA LEU A 317 15.59 22.81 -5.33
C LEU A 317 15.71 22.85 -3.81
N ASP A 318 14.60 23.16 -3.12
CA ASP A 318 14.53 23.17 -1.67
C ASP A 318 14.30 21.74 -1.18
N ARG A 319 15.37 20.94 -1.26
CA ARG A 319 15.48 19.69 -0.51
C ARG A 319 15.67 20.11 0.95
N PRO A 320 14.83 19.69 1.91
CA PRO A 320 15.10 19.95 3.31
C PRO A 320 16.51 19.42 3.59
N ARG A 321 17.45 20.34 3.84
CA ARG A 321 18.83 19.98 4.15
C ARG A 321 18.76 19.24 5.46
N ASN A 322 19.16 17.97 5.47
CA ASN A 322 19.27 17.14 6.67
C ASN A 322 19.85 18.01 7.81
N SER A 323 19.03 18.27 8.83
CA SER A 323 19.48 18.80 10.11
C SER A 323 20.15 17.71 10.93
#